data_AF-A0A957LU88-F1
#
_entry.id   AF-A0A957LU88-F1
#
_cell.length_a   1.000
_cell.length_b   1.000
_cell.length_c   1.000
_cell.angle_alpha   90.00
_cell.angle_beta   90.00
_cell.angle_gamma   90.00
#
_symmetry.space_group_name_H-M   'P 1'
#
loop_
_entity.id
_entity.type
_entity.pdbx_description
1 polymer ?
#
loop_
_entity_poly.entity_id
_entity_poly.type
_entity_poly.pdbx_seq_one_letter_code
_entity_poly.pdbx_strand_id
1 'polypeptide(L)'
;GGQFEVKGNARGGSWYLEFGRGLDPTEWTRIGDERGDEVQNNVMQVFDTTGLEDGQYTLRLTVNRGDGPRVFTTPIVIDNTEPIVVVSEPKPDQLYVMEDDEQININVLPSDDWGISQVAFAIDDSYFITSTVAPWNERWEIEMKDIQQIEQPGTQNWLGFESDDPDVQPGRMLEFEDGFAAI
;
A
#
# COMPACT_ATOMS: atom_id res chain seq x y z
N GLY A 1 -8.75 -3.28 -7.32
CA GLY A 1 -10.03 -4.01 -7.48
C GLY A 1 -10.01 -5.33 -6.77
N GLY A 2 -11.16 -5.77 -6.25
CA GLY A 2 -11.26 -7.05 -5.55
C GLY A 2 -12.67 -7.37 -5.07
N GLN A 3 -12.77 -8.43 -4.28
CA GLN A 3 -14.04 -8.94 -3.75
C GLN A 3 -14.28 -8.46 -2.32
N PHE A 4 -15.44 -7.85 -2.07
CA PHE A 4 -15.81 -7.28 -0.78
C PHE A 4 -17.14 -7.86 -0.28
N GLU A 5 -17.20 -8.18 1.00
CA GLU A 5 -18.45 -8.63 1.63
C GLU A 5 -19.38 -7.44 1.93
N VAL A 6 -20.53 -7.40 1.26
CA VAL A 6 -21.63 -6.52 1.64
C VAL A 6 -22.37 -7.16 2.81
N LYS A 7 -22.30 -6.53 4.00
CA LYS A 7 -22.97 -6.99 5.22
C LYS A 7 -24.18 -6.13 5.52
N GLY A 8 -25.24 -6.76 6.01
CA GLY A 8 -26.47 -6.02 6.30
C GLY A 8 -27.60 -6.89 6.86
N ASN A 9 -28.83 -6.41 6.65
CA ASN A 9 -30.04 -7.07 7.10
C ASN A 9 -31.07 -7.14 5.97
N ALA A 10 -31.68 -8.30 5.76
CA ALA A 10 -32.80 -8.48 4.84
C ALA A 10 -33.80 -9.47 5.42
N ARG A 11 -35.07 -9.07 5.55
CA ARG A 11 -36.14 -9.87 6.18
C ARG A 11 -37.52 -9.54 5.64
N GLY A 12 -38.43 -10.49 5.78
CA GLY A 12 -39.84 -10.34 5.42
C GLY A 12 -40.14 -10.46 3.92
N GLY A 13 -39.19 -10.98 3.13
CA GLY A 13 -39.32 -11.11 1.68
C GLY A 13 -38.01 -11.52 1.01
N SER A 14 -38.07 -11.91 -0.27
CA SER A 14 -36.88 -12.10 -1.08
C SER A 14 -36.18 -10.76 -1.34
N TRP A 15 -34.90 -10.78 -1.63
CA TRP A 15 -34.10 -9.57 -1.75
C TRP A 15 -32.94 -9.74 -2.72
N TYR A 16 -32.47 -8.63 -3.26
CA TYR A 16 -31.30 -8.58 -4.13
C TYR A 16 -30.55 -7.26 -3.96
N LEU A 17 -29.26 -7.27 -4.30
CA LEU A 17 -28.36 -6.12 -4.27
C LEU A 17 -28.01 -5.68 -5.70
N GLU A 18 -27.97 -4.36 -5.87
CA GLU A 18 -27.54 -3.71 -7.10
C GLU A 18 -26.55 -2.59 -6.78
N PHE A 19 -25.79 -2.18 -7.78
CA PHE A 19 -24.98 -0.97 -7.75
C PHE A 19 -25.23 -0.13 -9.00
N GLY A 20 -24.99 1.17 -8.90
CA GLY A 20 -25.01 2.08 -10.03
C GLY A 20 -24.02 3.23 -9.80
N ARG A 21 -23.52 3.82 -10.89
CA ARG A 21 -22.54 4.91 -10.81
C ARG A 21 -23.21 6.23 -10.40
N GLY A 22 -22.54 6.99 -9.54
CA GLY A 22 -23.01 8.28 -9.02
C GLY A 22 -23.89 8.16 -7.76
N LEU A 23 -24.32 9.31 -7.25
CA LEU A 23 -25.22 9.42 -6.09
C LEU A 23 -26.67 9.05 -6.40
N ASP A 24 -27.11 9.31 -7.63
CA ASP A 24 -28.46 9.05 -8.10
C ASP A 24 -28.42 8.28 -9.44
N PRO A 25 -28.05 6.98 -9.43
CA PRO A 25 -27.90 6.22 -10.66
C PRO A 25 -29.23 6.00 -11.39
N THR A 26 -29.22 6.22 -12.71
CA THR A 26 -30.34 5.87 -13.59
C THR A 26 -30.26 4.43 -14.10
N GLU A 27 -29.06 3.85 -14.07
CA GLU A 27 -28.77 2.47 -14.48
C GLU A 27 -28.23 1.69 -13.29
N TRP A 28 -28.65 0.43 -13.20
CA TRP A 28 -28.36 -0.45 -12.07
C TRP A 28 -27.92 -1.81 -12.58
N THR A 29 -26.87 -2.34 -11.98
CA THR A 29 -26.33 -3.66 -12.26
C THR A 29 -26.50 -4.54 -11.02
N ARG A 30 -27.04 -5.76 -11.20
CA ARG A 30 -27.15 -6.72 -10.10
C ARG A 30 -25.77 -7.21 -9.69
N ILE A 31 -25.51 -7.20 -8.39
CA ILE A 31 -24.26 -7.75 -7.85
C ILE A 31 -24.36 -9.28 -7.83
N GLY A 32 -25.57 -9.84 -7.68
CA GLY A 32 -25.83 -11.28 -7.74
C GLY A 32 -27.32 -11.63 -7.89
N ASP A 33 -27.63 -12.91 -7.75
CA ASP A 33 -29.00 -13.42 -7.85
C ASP A 33 -29.88 -12.98 -6.67
N GLU A 34 -31.21 -13.01 -6.90
CA GLU A 34 -32.18 -12.80 -5.83
C GLU A 34 -32.16 -13.94 -4.83
N ARG A 35 -32.17 -13.59 -3.55
CA ARG A 35 -32.10 -14.51 -2.42
C ARG A 35 -33.37 -14.47 -1.60
N GLY A 36 -33.79 -15.63 -1.08
CA GLY A 36 -35.01 -15.79 -0.29
C GLY A 36 -34.77 -15.98 1.22
N ASP A 37 -33.51 -16.14 1.64
CA ASP A 37 -33.15 -16.32 3.04
C ASP A 37 -33.15 -14.99 3.80
N GLU A 38 -33.35 -15.05 5.11
CA GLU A 38 -33.23 -13.87 5.96
C GLU A 38 -31.79 -13.66 6.42
N VAL A 39 -31.31 -12.42 6.33
CA VAL A 39 -29.99 -12.02 6.78
C VAL A 39 -30.11 -11.06 7.96
N GLN A 40 -29.33 -11.28 9.02
CA GLN A 40 -29.24 -10.40 10.17
C GLN A 40 -27.77 -10.12 10.50
N ASN A 41 -27.34 -8.88 10.32
CA ASN A 41 -25.98 -8.41 10.58
C ASN A 41 -24.90 -9.38 10.04
N ASN A 42 -25.12 -9.87 8.82
CA ASN A 42 -24.27 -10.90 8.23
C ASN A 42 -24.08 -10.62 6.72
N VAL A 43 -23.22 -11.41 6.08
CA VAL A 43 -22.91 -11.30 4.65
C VAL A 43 -24.17 -11.52 3.83
N MET A 44 -24.54 -10.50 3.08
CA MET A 44 -25.59 -10.55 2.07
C MET A 44 -24.99 -11.04 0.77
N GLN A 45 -23.90 -10.44 0.32
CA GLN A 45 -23.26 -10.86 -0.92
C GLN A 45 -21.80 -10.46 -1.00
N VAL A 46 -21.06 -11.11 -1.89
CA VAL A 46 -19.73 -10.69 -2.31
C VAL A 46 -19.88 -9.77 -3.53
N PHE A 47 -19.38 -8.55 -3.42
CA PHE A 47 -19.31 -7.58 -4.49
C PHE A 47 -17.90 -7.55 -5.08
N ASP A 48 -17.77 -7.94 -6.34
CA ASP A 48 -16.52 -7.83 -7.09
C ASP A 48 -16.43 -6.47 -7.79
N THR A 49 -15.47 -5.65 -7.37
CA THR A 49 -15.21 -4.33 -7.97
C THR A 49 -14.14 -4.36 -9.05
N THR A 50 -13.63 -5.54 -9.40
CA THR A 50 -12.60 -5.70 -10.42
C THR A 50 -13.10 -5.19 -11.77
N GLY A 51 -12.34 -4.28 -12.40
CA GLY A 51 -12.69 -3.69 -13.69
C GLY A 51 -13.74 -2.58 -13.64
N LEU A 52 -14.27 -2.25 -12.45
CA LEU A 52 -15.04 -1.02 -12.28
C LEU A 52 -14.08 0.18 -12.23
N GLU A 53 -14.47 1.27 -12.88
CA GLU A 53 -13.74 2.52 -12.79
C GLU A 53 -13.88 3.14 -11.41
N ASP A 54 -12.86 3.87 -11.01
CA ASP A 54 -12.85 4.58 -9.74
C ASP A 54 -13.88 5.71 -9.69
N GLY A 55 -14.33 5.99 -8.48
CA GLY A 55 -15.23 7.08 -8.17
C GLY A 55 -16.43 6.66 -7.36
N GLN A 56 -17.44 7.52 -7.39
CA GLN A 56 -18.62 7.39 -6.56
C GLN A 56 -19.66 6.45 -7.18
N TYR A 57 -20.17 5.54 -6.38
CA TYR A 57 -21.28 4.64 -6.71
C TYR A 57 -22.32 4.65 -5.59
N THR A 58 -23.48 4.08 -5.87
CA THR A 58 -24.52 3.82 -4.88
C THR A 58 -24.85 2.35 -4.88
N LEU A 59 -24.85 1.73 -3.69
CA LEU A 59 -25.41 0.40 -3.47
C LEU A 59 -26.90 0.51 -3.18
N ARG A 60 -27.70 -0.40 -3.73
CA ARG A 60 -29.14 -0.50 -3.49
C ARG A 60 -29.53 -1.90 -3.08
N LEU A 61 -30.19 -2.00 -1.94
CA LEU A 61 -30.88 -3.20 -1.47
C LEU A 61 -32.37 -3.05 -1.76
N THR A 62 -32.95 -4.03 -2.45
CA THR A 62 -34.40 -4.16 -2.59
C THR A 62 -34.89 -5.40 -1.87
N VAL A 63 -35.88 -5.27 -1.00
CA VAL A 63 -36.56 -6.38 -0.32
C VAL A 63 -38.02 -6.43 -0.76
N ASN A 64 -38.41 -7.49 -1.45
CA ASN A 64 -39.73 -7.74 -1.99
C ASN A 64 -40.65 -8.32 -0.91
N ARG A 65 -41.31 -7.44 -0.14
CA ARG A 65 -42.26 -7.85 0.91
C ARG A 65 -43.67 -8.00 0.36
N GLY A 66 -44.53 -8.69 1.11
CA GLY A 66 -45.95 -8.87 0.75
C GLY A 66 -46.75 -7.57 0.67
N ASP A 67 -46.31 -6.51 1.36
CA ASP A 67 -46.89 -5.16 1.34
C ASP A 67 -46.18 -4.20 0.36
N GLY A 68 -45.35 -4.75 -0.53
CA GLY A 68 -44.60 -4.03 -1.56
C GLY A 68 -43.09 -3.96 -1.28
N PRO A 69 -42.29 -3.59 -2.29
CA PRO A 69 -40.84 -3.53 -2.14
C PRO A 69 -40.41 -2.46 -1.14
N ARG A 70 -39.30 -2.71 -0.47
CA ARG A 70 -38.57 -1.76 0.38
C ARG A 70 -37.18 -1.57 -0.19
N VAL A 71 -36.79 -0.32 -0.40
CA VAL A 71 -35.52 0.05 -1.04
C VAL A 71 -34.67 0.82 -0.03
N PHE A 72 -33.41 0.44 0.07
CA PHE A 72 -32.40 1.14 0.86
C PHE A 72 -31.20 1.41 -0.03
N THR A 73 -30.67 2.62 0.01
CA THR A 73 -29.47 3.01 -0.73
C THR A 73 -28.38 3.51 0.21
N THR A 74 -27.13 3.25 -0.15
CA THR A 74 -25.97 3.85 0.52
C THR A 74 -24.92 4.24 -0.52
N PRO A 75 -24.38 5.46 -0.46
CA PRO A 75 -23.25 5.81 -1.31
C PRO A 75 -22.02 5.00 -0.89
N ILE A 76 -21.19 4.67 -1.87
CA ILE A 76 -19.88 4.05 -1.70
C ILE A 76 -18.88 4.72 -2.65
N VAL A 77 -17.61 4.52 -2.38
CA VAL A 77 -16.51 4.88 -3.26
C VAL A 77 -15.84 3.59 -3.69
N ILE A 78 -15.60 3.46 -4.98
CA ILE A 78 -14.72 2.44 -5.53
C ILE A 78 -13.39 3.10 -5.83
N ASP A 79 -12.33 2.53 -5.30
CA ASP A 79 -10.96 2.95 -5.50
C ASP A 79 -10.11 1.71 -5.78
N ASN A 80 -9.69 1.59 -7.04
CA ASN A 80 -8.90 0.50 -7.57
C ASN A 80 -7.52 0.96 -8.03
N THR A 81 -7.21 2.25 -7.93
CA THR A 81 -5.90 2.81 -8.27
C THR A 81 -4.91 2.49 -7.16
N GLU A 82 -3.72 2.01 -7.54
CA GLU A 82 -2.66 1.73 -6.57
C GLU A 82 -1.97 3.04 -6.16
N PRO A 83 -1.63 3.21 -4.87
CA PRO A 83 -0.86 4.36 -4.43
C PRO A 83 0.55 4.30 -5.03
N ILE A 84 1.11 5.47 -5.31
CA ILE A 84 2.52 5.59 -5.73
C ILE A 84 3.37 6.09 -4.56
N VAL A 85 4.65 5.72 -4.54
CA VAL A 85 5.61 6.22 -3.56
C VAL A 85 6.89 6.67 -4.25
N VAL A 86 7.39 7.84 -3.84
CA VAL A 86 8.68 8.36 -4.28
C VAL A 86 9.60 8.44 -3.07
N VAL A 87 10.75 7.78 -3.13
CA VAL A 87 11.84 7.97 -2.17
C VAL A 87 12.58 9.25 -2.54
N SER A 88 12.54 10.24 -1.65
CA SER A 88 13.20 11.53 -1.85
C SER A 88 14.55 11.61 -1.16
N GLU A 89 14.72 10.88 -0.05
CA GLU A 89 15.99 10.61 0.61
C GLU A 89 16.02 9.14 1.05
N PRO A 90 17.20 8.49 1.00
CA PRO A 90 18.47 9.01 0.47
C PRO A 90 18.45 9.23 -1.05
N LYS A 91 19.37 10.05 -1.58
CA LYS A 91 19.61 10.13 -3.03
C LYS A 91 20.22 8.83 -3.55
N PRO A 92 19.96 8.47 -4.82
CA PRO A 92 20.74 7.44 -5.49
C PRO A 92 22.23 7.75 -5.38
N ASP A 93 23.03 6.70 -5.18
CA ASP A 93 24.49 6.79 -5.06
C ASP A 93 24.94 7.74 -3.93
N GLN A 94 24.20 7.87 -2.83
CA GLN A 94 24.71 8.54 -1.64
C GLN A 94 25.63 7.58 -0.87
N LEU A 95 26.87 8.00 -0.59
CA LEU A 95 27.75 7.28 0.33
C LEU A 95 27.41 7.68 1.76
N TYR A 96 27.35 6.68 2.63
CA TYR A 96 27.30 6.85 4.08
C TYR A 96 28.50 6.13 4.68
N VAL A 97 29.29 6.87 5.46
CA VAL A 97 30.55 6.37 6.02
C VAL A 97 30.38 6.12 7.51
N MET A 98 30.69 4.90 7.95
CA MET A 98 30.68 4.55 9.37
C MET A 98 31.65 5.45 10.14
N GLU A 99 31.25 5.90 11.34
CA GLU A 99 31.91 6.92 12.20
C GLU A 99 31.60 8.39 11.87
N ASP A 100 31.35 8.72 10.60
CA ASP A 100 30.90 10.05 10.19
C ASP A 100 29.37 10.16 10.18
N ASP A 101 28.70 9.07 9.78
CA ASP A 101 27.25 8.93 9.74
C ASP A 101 26.75 7.91 10.77
N GLU A 102 25.80 8.33 11.61
CA GLU A 102 25.15 7.44 12.59
C GLU A 102 23.86 6.80 12.05
N GLN A 103 23.27 7.39 11.01
CA GLN A 103 21.95 7.01 10.51
C GLN A 103 21.72 7.46 9.06
N ILE A 104 20.84 6.73 8.36
CA ILE A 104 20.27 7.15 7.08
C ILE A 104 18.88 7.74 7.35
N ASN A 105 18.66 9.00 6.94
CA ASN A 105 17.33 9.61 6.96
C ASN A 105 16.58 9.19 5.69
N ILE A 106 15.48 8.46 5.87
CA ILE A 106 14.64 8.02 4.77
C ILE A 106 13.42 8.93 4.73
N ASN A 107 13.21 9.63 3.60
CA ASN A 107 12.05 10.47 3.40
C ASN A 107 11.31 10.05 2.15
N VAL A 108 10.01 9.77 2.30
CA VAL A 108 9.16 9.31 1.20
C VAL A 108 7.95 10.20 1.01
N LEU A 109 7.51 10.28 -0.25
CA LEU A 109 6.38 11.08 -0.69
C LEU A 109 5.36 10.13 -1.35
N PRO A 110 4.51 9.46 -0.54
CA PRO A 110 3.42 8.65 -1.04
C PRO A 110 2.29 9.56 -1.56
N SER A 111 1.62 9.13 -2.63
CA SER A 111 0.51 9.86 -3.25
C SER A 111 -0.57 8.90 -3.72
N ASP A 112 -1.81 9.30 -3.49
CA ASP A 112 -3.03 8.58 -3.87
C ASP A 112 -4.21 9.57 -3.96
N ASP A 113 -5.22 9.26 -4.76
CA ASP A 113 -6.37 10.14 -4.98
C ASP A 113 -7.34 10.21 -3.77
N TRP A 114 -7.37 9.17 -2.93
CA TRP A 114 -8.27 9.08 -1.77
C TRP A 114 -7.52 9.17 -0.45
N GLY A 115 -6.36 8.55 -0.37
CA GLY A 115 -5.46 8.73 0.76
C GLY A 115 -4.54 7.55 1.02
N ILE A 116 -3.55 7.82 1.86
CA ILE A 116 -2.56 6.84 2.26
C ILE A 116 -2.94 6.29 3.63
N SER A 117 -3.18 4.98 3.70
CA SER A 117 -3.47 4.31 4.98
C SER A 117 -2.22 4.11 5.82
N GLN A 118 -1.11 3.72 5.19
CA GLN A 118 0.16 3.47 5.86
C GLN A 118 1.32 3.50 4.86
N VAL A 119 2.52 3.68 5.39
CA VAL A 119 3.79 3.49 4.68
C VAL A 119 4.62 2.49 5.48
N ALA A 120 5.10 1.44 4.83
CA ALA A 120 6.03 0.49 5.43
C ALA A 120 7.42 0.72 4.84
N PHE A 121 8.42 0.87 5.69
CA PHE A 121 9.81 1.10 5.32
C PHE A 121 10.60 -0.20 5.49
N ALA A 122 11.42 -0.50 4.49
CA ALA A 122 12.26 -1.69 4.44
C ALA A 122 13.62 -1.37 3.81
N ILE A 123 14.62 -2.14 4.20
CA ILE A 123 15.94 -2.21 3.55
C ILE A 123 16.21 -3.69 3.29
N ASP A 124 16.66 -4.02 2.07
CA ASP A 124 16.92 -5.39 1.62
C ASP A 124 15.78 -6.37 1.97
N ASP A 125 14.55 -5.98 1.63
CA ASP A 125 13.29 -6.69 1.93
C ASP A 125 12.97 -6.90 3.42
N SER A 126 13.78 -6.37 4.34
CA SER A 126 13.55 -6.39 5.78
C SER A 126 12.82 -5.13 6.25
N TYR A 127 11.55 -5.28 6.63
CA TYR A 127 10.75 -4.19 7.18
C TYR A 127 11.19 -3.84 8.60
N PHE A 128 11.44 -2.56 8.86
CA PHE A 128 11.85 -2.10 10.19
C PHE A 128 10.81 -1.17 10.85
N ILE A 129 9.96 -0.51 10.07
CA ILE A 129 8.89 0.35 10.61
C ILE A 129 7.71 0.48 9.66
N THR A 130 6.51 0.63 10.25
CA THR A 130 5.30 1.03 9.54
C THR A 130 4.74 2.27 10.21
N SER A 131 4.55 3.33 9.43
CA SER A 131 3.88 4.54 9.89
C SER A 131 2.47 4.61 9.32
N THR A 132 1.55 5.18 10.10
CA THR A 132 0.17 5.50 9.69
C THR A 132 -0.11 7.01 9.71
N VAL A 133 0.90 7.84 10.00
CA VAL A 133 0.77 9.30 10.11
C VAL A 133 1.89 10.04 9.37
N ALA A 134 1.52 11.09 8.64
CA ALA A 134 2.46 11.99 7.99
C ALA A 134 3.07 13.00 9.00
N PRO A 135 4.27 13.57 8.75
CA PRO A 135 5.16 13.33 7.59
C PRO A 135 5.82 11.95 7.60
N TRP A 136 6.08 11.41 6.41
CA TRP A 136 6.60 10.07 6.21
C TRP A 136 8.13 10.06 6.14
N ASN A 137 8.75 10.33 7.29
CA ASN A 137 10.20 10.31 7.45
C ASN A 137 10.60 9.34 8.55
N GLU A 138 11.55 8.47 8.26
CA GLU A 138 12.07 7.50 9.22
C GLU A 138 13.58 7.51 9.24
N ARG A 139 14.14 6.99 10.33
CA ARG A 139 15.58 6.86 10.51
C ARG A 139 15.91 5.39 10.53
N TRP A 140 16.93 5.04 9.75
CA TRP A 140 17.53 3.74 9.82
C TRP A 140 18.93 3.88 10.42
N GLU A 141 19.16 3.20 11.54
CA GLU A 141 20.45 3.23 12.23
C GLU A 141 21.48 2.41 11.47
N ILE A 142 22.67 2.97 11.30
CA ILE A 142 23.80 2.24 10.69
C ILE A 142 24.41 1.37 11.79
N GLU A 143 24.44 0.05 11.59
CA GLU A 143 25.07 -0.86 12.53
C GLU A 143 26.59 -0.91 12.32
N MET A 144 27.35 -0.50 13.33
CA MET A 144 28.81 -0.51 13.31
C MET A 144 29.35 -1.94 13.22
N LYS A 145 30.17 -2.21 12.19
CA LYS A 145 30.95 -3.45 12.05
C LYS A 145 32.43 -3.17 12.16
N ASP A 146 33.07 -3.69 13.20
CA ASP A 146 34.52 -3.66 13.33
C ASP A 146 35.16 -4.68 12.38
N ILE A 147 35.82 -4.17 11.34
CA ILE A 147 36.55 -4.98 10.37
C ILE A 147 38.06 -4.83 10.60
N GLN A 148 38.71 -5.90 11.06
CA GLN A 148 40.14 -5.86 11.39
C GLN A 148 41.04 -5.58 10.18
N GLN A 149 40.67 -6.06 9.00
CA GLN A 149 41.38 -5.77 7.75
C GLN A 149 40.46 -5.93 6.52
N ILE A 150 40.61 -5.05 5.54
CA ILE A 150 39.87 -5.12 4.28
C ILE A 150 40.44 -6.14 3.29
N GLU A 151 41.75 -6.44 3.35
CA GLU A 151 42.43 -7.35 2.41
C GLU A 151 42.23 -8.82 2.84
N GLN A 152 41.25 -9.49 2.23
CA GLN A 152 40.84 -10.86 2.51
C GLN A 152 40.35 -11.56 1.22
N PRO A 153 40.14 -12.89 1.23
CA PRO A 153 39.45 -13.55 0.12
C PRO A 153 38.06 -12.93 -0.10
N GLY A 154 37.80 -12.41 -1.30
CA GLY A 154 36.56 -11.69 -1.63
C GLY A 154 36.74 -10.19 -1.81
N THR A 155 37.87 -9.62 -1.40
CA THR A 155 38.16 -8.19 -1.65
C THR A 155 38.27 -7.91 -3.14
N GLN A 156 37.57 -6.88 -3.60
CA GLN A 156 37.53 -6.45 -4.99
C GLN A 156 37.96 -4.98 -5.12
N ASN A 157 38.10 -4.51 -6.37
CA ASN A 157 38.34 -3.09 -6.63
C ASN A 157 37.01 -2.36 -6.58
N TRP A 158 36.93 -1.31 -5.77
CA TRP A 158 35.81 -0.38 -5.80
C TRP A 158 36.16 0.75 -6.75
N LEU A 159 35.32 0.97 -7.76
CA LEU A 159 35.57 2.02 -8.75
C LEU A 159 35.01 3.38 -8.31
N GLY A 160 34.33 3.44 -7.16
CA GLY A 160 33.51 4.59 -6.81
C GLY A 160 32.32 4.77 -7.75
N PHE A 161 31.66 5.90 -7.60
CA PHE A 161 30.64 6.40 -8.53
C PHE A 161 30.86 7.91 -8.75
N GLU A 162 30.20 8.49 -9.75
CA GLU A 162 30.30 9.93 -10.00
C GLU A 162 29.61 10.68 -8.85
N SER A 163 30.39 11.41 -8.06
CA SER A 163 29.93 12.17 -6.90
C SER A 163 30.70 13.49 -6.78
N ASP A 164 30.08 14.50 -6.18
CA ASP A 164 30.75 15.73 -5.74
C ASP A 164 31.36 15.60 -4.32
N ASP A 165 31.11 14.47 -3.65
CA ASP A 165 31.71 14.12 -2.36
C ASP A 165 33.18 13.69 -2.55
N PRO A 166 34.16 14.40 -1.94
CA PRO A 166 35.57 14.05 -2.06
C PRO A 166 35.94 12.68 -1.47
N ASP A 167 35.12 12.13 -0.57
CA ASP A 167 35.36 10.83 0.06
C ASP A 167 34.95 9.66 -0.84
N VAL A 168 34.20 9.93 -1.92
CA VAL A 168 33.89 8.94 -2.96
C VAL A 168 35.06 8.87 -3.96
N GLN A 169 36.06 8.03 -3.65
CA GLN A 169 37.22 7.77 -4.53
C GLN A 169 37.39 6.28 -4.80
N PRO A 170 37.89 5.86 -5.99
CA PRO A 170 38.20 4.46 -6.25
C PRO A 170 39.16 3.87 -5.20
N GLY A 171 38.90 2.64 -4.78
CA GLY A 171 39.61 1.98 -3.69
C GLY A 171 39.50 0.46 -3.75
N ARG A 172 39.54 -0.17 -2.57
CA ARG A 172 39.28 -1.60 -2.39
C ARG A 172 37.95 -1.74 -1.67
N MET A 173 37.21 -2.80 -1.90
CA MET A 173 36.01 -3.09 -1.12
C MET A 173 35.88 -4.56 -0.75
N LEU A 174 35.20 -4.81 0.36
CA LEU A 174 34.75 -6.12 0.79
C LEU A 174 33.23 -6.05 1.07
N GLU A 175 32.44 -6.76 0.28
CA GLU A 175 30.97 -6.83 0.45
C GLU A 175 30.59 -7.90 1.48
N PHE A 176 29.50 -7.65 2.21
CA PHE A 176 28.88 -8.54 3.18
C PHE A 176 27.52 -9.06 2.68
N GLU A 177 27.03 -10.14 3.28
CA GLU A 177 25.77 -10.79 2.86
C GLU A 177 24.53 -9.91 3.04
N ASP A 178 24.60 -8.89 3.90
CA ASP A 178 23.54 -7.93 4.21
C ASP A 178 23.68 -6.62 3.44
N GLY A 179 24.34 -6.64 2.27
CA GLY A 179 24.42 -5.50 1.37
C GLY A 179 25.44 -4.42 1.76
N PHE A 180 25.97 -4.45 2.98
CA PHE A 180 27.03 -3.54 3.40
C PHE A 180 28.35 -3.85 2.69
N ALA A 181 29.18 -2.82 2.51
CA ALA A 181 30.56 -2.97 2.05
C ALA A 181 31.51 -2.17 2.94
N ALA A 182 32.66 -2.75 3.24
CA ALA A 182 33.81 -2.00 3.74
C ALA A 182 34.62 -1.50 2.55
N ILE A 183 35.02 -0.23 2.54
CA ILE A 183 35.82 0.43 1.49
C ILE A 183 37.09 1.07 2.07
#